data_AF-A0A482YZG9-F1
#
_entry.id   AF-A0A482YZG9-F1
#
_cell.length_a   1.000
_cell.length_b   1.000
_cell.length_c   1.000
_cell.angle_alpha   90.00
_cell.angle_beta   90.00
_cell.angle_gamma   90.00
#
_symmetry.space_group_name_H-M   'P 1'
#
loop_
_entity.id
_entity.type
_entity.pdbx_description
1 polymer ?
#
loop_
_entity_poly.entity_id
_entity_poly.type
_entity_poly.pdbx_seq_one_letter_code
_entity_poly.pdbx_strand_id
1 'polypeptide(L)'
;MPKPLVNPIELAKEVAYIWEGDEYNNISSPALEESWTVIAESFNECIRANQRGANPPQRLAIPAQTGTGKTTAMIQYAIQSNKDIGILIVTAFIDEIDKIVEHVNKGLNKSELKAAAFHSSSDEHRYNLDNMKKYQVLVITHNQFVGATDRNQNEVGVDRGRIHKLYDYNGTKRDLVIIDDNPGH
;
A
#
# COMPACT_ATOMS: atom_id res chain seq x y z
N MET A 1 -1.43 -15.65 -17.35
CA MET A 1 -1.54 -16.53 -16.16
C MET A 1 -1.78 -15.65 -14.94
N PRO A 2 -2.54 -16.08 -13.92
CA PRO A 2 -2.71 -15.31 -12.69
C PRO A 2 -1.35 -15.09 -12.01
N LYS A 3 -1.13 -13.87 -11.50
CA LYS A 3 0.12 -13.49 -10.82
C LYS A 3 0.24 -14.27 -9.49
N PRO A 4 1.42 -14.77 -9.09
CA PRO A 4 1.61 -15.39 -7.78
C PRO A 4 1.25 -14.40 -6.67
N LEU A 5 0.48 -14.88 -5.70
CA LEU A 5 -0.05 -14.10 -4.59
C LEU A 5 0.68 -14.46 -3.29
N VAL A 6 0.68 -13.53 -2.34
CA VAL A 6 1.31 -13.72 -1.03
C VAL A 6 0.58 -14.84 -0.29
N ASN A 7 1.33 -15.76 0.34
CA ASN A 7 0.74 -16.79 1.19
C ASN A 7 0.32 -16.16 2.54
N PRO A 8 -0.98 -16.17 2.90
CA PRO A 8 -1.45 -15.51 4.12
C PRO A 8 -0.83 -16.02 5.42
N ILE A 9 -0.61 -17.33 5.52
CA ILE A 9 -0.05 -17.97 6.72
C ILE A 9 1.43 -17.63 6.87
N GLU A 10 2.19 -17.68 5.77
CA GLU A 10 3.61 -17.31 5.80
C GLU A 10 3.80 -15.82 6.09
N LEU A 11 2.91 -14.96 5.59
CA LEU A 11 2.90 -13.56 5.97
C LEU A 11 2.63 -13.38 7.47
N ALA A 12 1.61 -14.04 8.03
CA ALA A 12 1.31 -13.92 9.45
C ALA A 12 2.49 -14.34 10.34
N LYS A 13 3.22 -15.40 9.96
CA LYS A 13 4.45 -15.83 10.65
C LYS A 13 5.57 -14.78 10.58
N GLU A 14 5.79 -14.19 9.42
CA GLU A 14 6.80 -13.14 9.25
C GLU A 14 6.45 -11.89 10.07
N VAL A 15 5.17 -11.51 10.08
CA VAL A 15 4.69 -10.40 10.89
C VAL A 15 4.84 -10.71 12.37
N ALA A 16 4.52 -11.93 12.82
CA ALA A 16 4.73 -12.36 14.20
C ALA A 16 6.21 -12.25 14.60
N TYR A 17 7.12 -12.75 13.75
CA TYR A 17 8.56 -12.68 13.99
C TYR A 17 9.04 -11.23 14.17
N ILE A 18 8.59 -10.30 13.31
CA ILE A 18 8.92 -8.88 13.44
C ILE A 18 8.28 -8.27 14.69
N TRP A 19 7.02 -8.60 14.96
CA TRP A 19 6.24 -8.10 16.10
C TRP A 19 6.87 -8.46 17.45
N GLU A 20 7.46 -9.65 17.53
CA GLU A 20 8.15 -10.15 18.72
C GLU A 20 9.63 -9.77 18.77
N GLY A 21 10.20 -9.31 17.64
CA GLY A 21 11.59 -8.90 17.54
C GLY A 21 11.89 -7.59 18.27
N ASP A 22 13.19 -7.25 18.37
CA ASP A 22 13.71 -6.16 19.19
C ASP A 22 13.11 -4.77 18.88
N GLU A 23 12.59 -4.55 17.67
CA GLU A 23 11.97 -3.28 17.26
C GLU A 23 10.67 -2.99 18.02
N TYR A 24 9.84 -4.02 18.19
CA TYR A 24 8.52 -3.89 18.81
C TYR A 24 8.47 -4.52 20.21
N ASN A 25 9.25 -5.59 20.43
CA ASN A 25 9.36 -6.33 21.68
C ASN A 25 7.97 -6.66 22.30
N ASN A 26 7.02 -6.99 21.43
CA ASN A 26 5.67 -7.38 21.81
C ASN A 26 5.54 -8.91 21.85
N ILE A 27 4.34 -9.41 22.14
CA ILE A 27 4.01 -10.84 22.11
C ILE A 27 2.90 -11.02 21.08
N SER A 28 3.05 -11.98 20.14
CA SER A 28 1.96 -12.34 19.24
C SER A 28 0.88 -13.10 20.01
N SER A 29 -0.33 -13.16 19.45
CA SER A 29 -1.35 -14.08 19.94
C SER A 29 -2.01 -14.76 18.75
N PRO A 30 -2.64 -15.92 18.93
CA PRO A 30 -3.35 -16.58 17.85
C PRO A 30 -4.37 -15.67 17.14
N ALA A 31 -5.03 -14.78 17.88
CA ALA A 31 -5.98 -13.82 17.33
C ALA A 31 -5.30 -12.71 16.48
N LEU A 32 -4.08 -12.30 16.85
CA LEU A 32 -3.29 -11.36 16.04
C LEU A 32 -2.81 -12.02 14.74
N GLU A 33 -2.30 -13.26 14.83
CA GLU A 33 -1.86 -14.01 13.66
C GLU A 33 -3.01 -14.32 12.70
N GLU A 34 -4.19 -14.68 13.23
CA GLU A 34 -5.41 -14.82 12.44
C GLU A 34 -5.78 -13.49 11.77
N SER A 35 -5.70 -12.36 12.49
CA SER A 35 -5.96 -11.04 11.91
C SER A 35 -5.00 -10.73 10.75
N TRP A 36 -3.71 -11.03 10.88
CA TRP A 36 -2.73 -10.82 9.80
C TRP A 36 -2.97 -11.75 8.61
N THR A 37 -3.42 -12.98 8.87
CA THR A 37 -3.85 -13.93 7.83
C THR A 37 -5.03 -13.35 7.04
N VAL A 38 -6.08 -12.91 7.73
CA VAL A 38 -7.28 -12.31 7.11
C VAL A 38 -6.95 -11.05 6.30
N ILE A 39 -5.99 -10.23 6.75
CA ILE A 39 -5.50 -9.08 5.99
C ILE A 39 -4.92 -9.51 4.65
N ALA A 40 -4.01 -10.50 4.65
CA ALA A 40 -3.41 -10.99 3.41
C ALA A 40 -4.43 -11.68 2.50
N GLU A 41 -5.40 -12.43 3.06
CA GLU A 41 -6.51 -13.01 2.29
C GLU A 41 -7.35 -11.94 1.61
N SER A 42 -7.72 -10.89 2.35
CA SER A 42 -8.50 -9.77 1.83
C SER A 42 -7.76 -9.09 0.67
N PHE A 43 -6.47 -8.80 0.83
CA PHE A 43 -5.64 -8.24 -0.25
C PHE A 43 -5.60 -9.14 -1.48
N ASN A 44 -5.41 -10.44 -1.29
CA ASN A 44 -5.41 -11.42 -2.36
C ASN A 44 -6.75 -11.46 -3.11
N GLU A 45 -7.87 -11.39 -2.40
CA GLU A 45 -9.21 -11.35 -3.00
C GLU A 45 -9.43 -10.08 -3.82
N CYS A 46 -9.06 -8.92 -3.30
CA CYS A 46 -9.14 -7.65 -4.01
C CYS A 46 -8.31 -7.66 -5.31
N ILE A 47 -7.08 -8.17 -5.24
CA ILE A 47 -6.23 -8.34 -6.44
C ILE A 47 -6.90 -9.24 -7.47
N ARG A 48 -7.43 -10.40 -7.05
CA ARG A 48 -8.13 -11.32 -7.97
C ARG A 48 -9.35 -10.66 -8.60
N ALA A 49 -10.16 -9.94 -7.82
CA ALA A 49 -11.34 -9.24 -8.33
C ALA A 49 -10.95 -8.18 -9.36
N ASN A 50 -9.93 -7.36 -9.06
CA ASN A 50 -9.44 -6.32 -9.95
C ASN A 50 -8.82 -6.89 -11.24
N GLN A 51 -8.05 -7.99 -11.15
CA GLN A 51 -7.50 -8.69 -12.32
C GLN A 51 -8.58 -9.32 -13.21
N ARG A 52 -9.74 -9.67 -12.64
CA ARG A 52 -10.90 -10.17 -13.38
C ARG A 52 -11.78 -9.05 -13.96
N GLY A 53 -11.41 -7.79 -13.76
CA GLY A 53 -12.11 -6.63 -14.32
C GLY A 53 -13.31 -6.17 -13.49
N ALA A 54 -13.25 -6.26 -12.15
CA ALA A 54 -14.25 -5.67 -11.27
C ALA A 54 -14.54 -4.20 -11.64
N ASN A 55 -15.83 -3.84 -11.69
CA ASN A 55 -16.28 -2.49 -12.01
C ASN A 55 -17.42 -2.07 -11.06
N PRO A 56 -17.19 -1.10 -10.15
CA PRO A 56 -15.94 -0.35 -9.96
C PRO A 56 -14.81 -1.24 -9.41
N PRO A 57 -13.53 -0.86 -9.62
CA PRO A 57 -12.40 -1.55 -8.99
C PRO A 57 -12.56 -1.62 -7.47
N GLN A 58 -12.29 -2.78 -6.89
CA GLN A 58 -12.33 -2.98 -5.45
C GLN A 58 -11.18 -2.22 -4.77
N ARG A 59 -11.50 -1.64 -3.62
CA ARG A 59 -10.58 -0.93 -2.73
C ARG A 59 -10.81 -1.48 -1.32
N LEU A 60 -9.74 -1.60 -0.55
CA LEU A 60 -9.83 -2.10 0.82
C LEU A 60 -9.50 -0.99 1.81
N ALA A 61 -10.44 -0.72 2.69
CA ALA A 61 -10.16 -0.13 3.99
C ALA A 61 -10.13 -1.27 5.00
N ILE A 62 -9.09 -1.35 5.83
CA ILE A 62 -8.97 -2.41 6.84
C ILE A 62 -9.42 -1.86 8.19
N PRO A 63 -10.63 -2.22 8.67
CA PRO A 63 -11.06 -1.88 10.02
C PRO A 63 -10.48 -2.91 11.00
N ALA A 64 -9.26 -2.69 11.49
CA ALA A 64 -8.82 -3.41 12.70
C ALA A 64 -8.47 -2.40 13.78
N GLN A 65 -8.53 -2.82 15.06
CA GLN A 65 -8.22 -1.96 16.20
C GLN A 65 -6.78 -1.44 16.14
N THR A 66 -6.54 -0.18 16.50
CA THR A 66 -5.18 0.37 16.62
C THR A 66 -4.32 -0.54 17.49
N GLY A 67 -3.04 -0.70 17.16
CA GLY A 67 -2.11 -1.55 17.91
C GLY A 67 -2.09 -3.04 17.55
N THR A 68 -2.78 -3.48 16.48
CA THR A 68 -2.75 -4.89 16.03
C THR A 68 -1.74 -5.19 14.91
N GLY A 69 -0.71 -4.36 14.71
CA GLY A 69 0.32 -4.60 13.68
C GLY A 69 -0.16 -4.51 12.22
N LYS A 70 -1.27 -3.82 11.94
CA LYS A 70 -1.81 -3.62 10.57
C LYS A 70 -0.78 -3.06 9.60
N THR A 71 -0.12 -1.98 9.98
CA THR A 71 0.88 -1.32 9.14
C THR A 71 2.05 -2.25 8.85
N THR A 72 2.49 -3.04 9.84
CA THR A 72 3.52 -4.08 9.67
C THR A 72 3.07 -5.15 8.67
N ALA A 73 1.84 -5.68 8.82
CA ALA A 73 1.28 -6.66 7.88
C ALA A 73 1.15 -6.11 6.45
N MET A 74 0.73 -4.85 6.30
CA MET A 74 0.67 -4.16 5.01
C MET A 74 2.05 -4.02 4.37
N ILE A 75 3.06 -3.57 5.13
CA ILE A 75 4.44 -3.43 4.65
C ILE A 75 4.98 -4.79 4.22
N GLN A 76 4.82 -5.83 5.04
CA GLN A 76 5.28 -7.18 4.72
C GLN A 76 4.58 -7.76 3.50
N TYR A 77 3.28 -7.51 3.35
CA TYR A 77 2.56 -7.90 2.15
C TYR A 77 3.15 -7.23 0.90
N ALA A 78 3.47 -5.94 0.97
CA ALA A 78 4.08 -5.21 -0.13
C ALA A 78 5.48 -5.72 -0.48
N ILE A 79 6.30 -6.07 0.51
CA ILE A 79 7.64 -6.66 0.31
C ILE A 79 7.54 -8.03 -0.39
N GLN A 80 6.64 -8.89 0.09
CA GLN A 80 6.47 -10.25 -0.44
C GLN A 80 5.70 -10.31 -1.77
N SER A 81 5.05 -9.20 -2.16
CA SER A 81 4.23 -9.15 -3.38
C SER A 81 5.08 -9.30 -4.65
N ASN A 82 4.56 -10.10 -5.59
CA ASN A 82 5.16 -10.26 -6.90
C ASN A 82 5.31 -8.90 -7.60
N LYS A 83 6.45 -8.65 -8.24
CA LYS A 83 6.77 -7.38 -8.91
C LYS A 83 5.72 -6.95 -9.93
N ASP A 84 4.94 -7.85 -10.50
CA ASP A 84 3.91 -7.52 -11.48
C ASP A 84 2.62 -6.99 -10.81
N ILE A 85 2.50 -7.06 -9.48
CA ILE A 85 1.35 -6.56 -8.71
C ILE A 85 1.60 -5.10 -8.32
N GLY A 86 0.79 -4.19 -8.84
CA GLY A 86 0.85 -2.77 -8.48
C GLY A 86 0.02 -2.47 -7.23
N ILE A 87 0.61 -1.81 -6.25
CA ILE A 87 0.00 -1.49 -4.95
C ILE A 87 -0.02 0.03 -4.76
N LEU A 88 -1.16 0.57 -4.33
CA LEU A 88 -1.32 1.95 -3.87
C LEU A 88 -1.70 1.92 -2.39
N ILE A 89 -0.89 2.54 -1.54
CA ILE A 89 -1.16 2.71 -0.12
C ILE A 89 -1.52 4.18 0.12
N VAL A 90 -2.64 4.40 0.81
CA VAL A 90 -3.10 5.72 1.22
C VAL A 90 -3.05 5.78 2.74
N THR A 91 -2.28 6.71 3.31
CA THR A 91 -2.17 6.93 4.77
C THR A 91 -2.34 8.40 5.14
N ALA A 92 -2.44 8.72 6.42
CA ALA A 92 -2.71 10.08 6.89
C ALA A 92 -1.48 10.99 6.88
N PHE A 93 -0.35 10.51 7.41
CA PHE A 93 0.79 11.38 7.72
C PHE A 93 2.00 11.17 6.80
N ILE A 94 2.70 12.26 6.47
CA ILE A 94 3.91 12.23 5.61
C ILE A 94 5.00 11.36 6.25
N ASP A 95 5.23 11.50 7.55
CA ASP A 95 6.25 10.72 8.26
C ASP A 95 5.97 9.20 8.21
N GLU A 96 4.70 8.80 8.14
CA GLU A 96 4.32 7.39 7.94
C GLU A 96 4.62 6.94 6.51
N ILE A 97 4.38 7.80 5.52
CA ILE A 97 4.70 7.52 4.11
C ILE A 97 6.18 7.21 3.96
N ASP A 98 7.04 8.09 4.48
CA ASP A 98 8.49 7.95 4.36
C ASP A 98 8.97 6.67 5.05
N LYS A 99 8.44 6.35 6.23
CA LYS A 99 8.73 5.09 6.95
C LYS A 99 8.29 3.86 6.18
N ILE A 100 7.08 3.85 5.62
CA ILE A 100 6.57 2.73 4.81
C ILE A 100 7.48 2.52 3.60
N VAL A 101 7.81 3.58 2.87
CA VAL A 101 8.68 3.50 1.68
C VAL A 101 10.07 3.02 2.05
N GLU A 102 10.63 3.53 3.14
CA GLU A 102 11.92 3.09 3.66
C GLU A 102 11.89 1.60 4.02
N HIS A 103 10.87 1.14 4.75
CA HIS A 103 10.74 -0.26 5.18
C HIS A 103 10.56 -1.20 3.99
N VAL A 104 9.70 -0.84 3.03
CA VAL A 104 9.51 -1.65 1.81
C VAL A 104 10.81 -1.74 1.01
N ASN A 105 11.52 -0.62 0.81
CA ASN A 105 12.78 -0.63 0.05
C ASN A 105 13.94 -1.29 0.82
N LYS A 106 13.94 -1.27 2.16
CA LYS A 106 14.92 -2.01 3.00
C LYS A 106 14.71 -3.51 2.99
N GLY A 107 13.45 -3.95 2.99
CA GLY A 107 13.09 -5.37 2.92
C GLY A 107 13.38 -6.02 1.57
N LEU A 108 13.82 -5.24 0.58
CA LEU A 108 14.19 -5.69 -0.75
C LEU A 108 15.70 -5.53 -0.94
N ASN A 109 16.29 -6.35 -1.82
CA ASN A 109 17.68 -6.16 -2.22
C ASN A 109 17.88 -4.73 -2.74
N LYS A 110 18.84 -4.00 -2.16
CA LYS A 110 19.09 -2.54 -2.35
C LYS A 110 19.21 -2.06 -3.81
N SER A 111 19.36 -2.97 -4.78
CA SER A 111 19.46 -2.64 -6.20
C SER A 111 18.11 -2.48 -6.92
N GLU A 112 16.99 -2.84 -6.30
CA GLU A 112 15.64 -2.69 -6.88
C GLU A 112 14.75 -1.80 -5.98
N LEU A 113 14.67 -0.50 -6.30
CA LEU A 113 13.68 0.38 -5.66
C LEU A 113 12.29 0.04 -6.19
N LYS A 114 11.41 -0.43 -5.30
CA LYS A 114 10.02 -0.80 -5.65
C LYS A 114 8.98 0.16 -5.08
N ALA A 115 9.33 0.95 -4.05
CA ALA A 115 8.42 1.89 -3.41
C ALA A 115 8.81 3.36 -3.62
N ALA A 116 7.81 4.23 -3.77
CA ALA A 116 7.98 5.69 -3.81
C ALA A 116 6.92 6.42 -2.97
N ALA A 117 7.33 7.56 -2.41
CA ALA A 117 6.50 8.48 -1.65
C ALA A 117 5.95 9.57 -2.57
N PHE A 118 4.64 9.84 -2.49
CA PHE A 118 4.03 10.95 -3.21
C PHE A 118 3.20 11.82 -2.25
N HIS A 119 3.85 12.89 -1.79
CA HIS A 119 3.28 13.93 -0.93
C HIS A 119 3.94 15.28 -1.24
N SER A 120 3.40 16.36 -0.71
CA SER A 120 3.81 17.74 -1.03
C SER A 120 5.31 18.05 -0.84
N SER A 121 5.99 17.27 -0.02
CA SER A 121 7.41 17.41 0.28
C SER A 121 8.33 16.45 -0.50
N SER A 122 7.79 15.48 -1.26
CA SER A 122 8.62 14.56 -2.04
C SER A 122 9.08 15.17 -3.38
N ASP A 123 10.28 14.80 -3.81
CA ASP A 123 10.84 15.25 -5.09
C ASP A 123 10.02 14.71 -6.28
N GLU A 124 9.49 13.49 -6.14
CA GLU A 124 8.59 12.85 -7.08
C GLU A 124 7.31 13.68 -7.33
N HIS A 125 6.75 14.27 -6.27
CA HIS A 125 5.57 15.13 -6.34
C HIS A 125 5.86 16.44 -7.08
N ARG A 126 7.09 16.94 -7.00
CA ARG A 126 7.48 18.21 -7.62
C ARG A 126 7.81 18.07 -9.11
N TYR A 127 8.29 16.90 -9.55
CA TYR A 127 8.98 16.83 -10.85
C TYR A 127 8.56 15.73 -11.83
N ASN A 128 7.93 14.60 -11.45
CA ASN A 128 7.71 13.53 -12.45
C ASN A 128 6.60 12.49 -12.15
N LEU A 129 5.34 12.88 -12.31
CA LEU A 129 4.19 11.97 -12.19
C LEU A 129 4.21 10.78 -13.16
N ASP A 130 4.80 10.93 -14.35
CA ASP A 130 4.88 9.84 -15.33
C ASP A 130 5.83 8.71 -14.91
N ASN A 131 6.70 8.96 -13.94
CA ASN A 131 7.51 7.92 -13.33
C ASN A 131 6.75 7.11 -12.28
N MET A 132 5.63 7.58 -11.75
CA MET A 132 4.91 6.90 -10.66
C MET A 132 4.42 5.51 -11.08
N LYS A 133 4.06 5.34 -12.35
CA LYS A 133 3.67 4.04 -12.92
C LYS A 133 4.80 3.00 -12.98
N LYS A 134 6.04 3.38 -12.70
CA LYS A 134 7.20 2.48 -12.65
C LYS A 134 7.39 1.84 -11.27
N TYR A 135 6.89 2.48 -10.22
CA TYR A 135 7.01 1.96 -8.85
C TYR A 135 5.90 0.96 -8.56
N GLN A 136 6.30 -0.24 -8.13
CA GLN A 136 5.38 -1.30 -7.72
C GLN A 136 4.49 -0.84 -6.58
N VAL A 137 5.06 -0.14 -5.59
CA VAL A 137 4.36 0.36 -4.42
C VAL A 137 4.40 1.88 -4.47
N LEU A 138 3.23 2.51 -4.44
CA LEU A 138 3.12 3.95 -4.33
C LEU A 138 2.42 4.27 -3.03
N VAL A 139 2.99 5.17 -2.24
CA VAL A 139 2.46 5.54 -0.93
C VAL A 139 2.12 7.03 -0.94
N ILE A 140 0.84 7.37 -0.67
CA ILE A 140 0.32 8.73 -0.80
C ILE A 140 -0.46 9.14 0.46
N THR A 141 -0.65 10.44 0.64
CA THR A 141 -1.52 10.93 1.73
C THR A 141 -3.01 10.83 1.37
N HIS A 142 -3.87 10.74 2.39
CA HIS A 142 -5.33 10.89 2.24
C HIS A 142 -5.71 12.19 1.53
N ASN A 143 -5.05 13.31 1.84
CA ASN A 143 -5.32 14.59 1.16
C ASN A 143 -5.04 14.51 -0.34
N GLN A 144 -3.95 13.86 -0.73
CA GLN A 144 -3.65 13.61 -2.14
C GLN A 144 -4.67 12.65 -2.77
N PHE A 145 -5.17 11.67 -2.03
CA PHE A 145 -6.20 10.73 -2.50
C PHE A 145 -7.60 11.35 -2.62
N VAL A 146 -8.00 12.23 -1.70
CA VAL A 146 -9.28 12.96 -1.74
C VAL A 146 -9.23 14.03 -2.82
N GLY A 147 -8.17 14.85 -2.86
CA GLY A 147 -7.95 15.80 -3.95
C GLY A 147 -7.89 15.10 -5.32
N ALA A 148 -7.49 13.83 -5.33
CA ALA A 148 -7.51 12.98 -6.50
C ALA A 148 -8.91 12.51 -6.94
N THR A 149 -9.79 12.28 -5.99
CA THR A 149 -11.09 11.65 -6.21
C THR A 149 -12.24 12.66 -6.25
N ASP A 150 -12.04 13.88 -5.74
CA ASP A 150 -13.02 14.96 -5.75
C ASP A 150 -13.17 15.58 -7.15
N ARG A 151 -14.39 15.49 -7.70
CA ARG A 151 -14.73 16.05 -9.02
C ARG A 151 -14.82 17.58 -9.00
N ASN A 152 -15.07 18.20 -7.84
CA ASN A 152 -15.37 19.63 -7.71
C ASN A 152 -14.14 20.52 -7.42
N GLN A 153 -13.07 20.00 -6.82
CA GLN A 153 -11.79 20.73 -6.69
C GLN A 153 -11.01 20.87 -8.01
N ASN A 154 -11.51 20.28 -9.10
CA ASN A 154 -10.89 20.28 -10.42
C ASN A 154 -10.91 21.63 -11.18
N GLU A 155 -11.32 22.73 -10.54
CA GLU A 155 -11.36 24.05 -11.18
C GLU A 155 -10.24 25.00 -10.74
N VAL A 156 -9.50 24.73 -9.66
CA VAL A 156 -8.50 25.69 -9.14
C VAL A 156 -7.10 25.12 -8.88
N GLY A 157 -6.82 23.91 -9.36
CA GLY A 157 -5.44 23.44 -9.53
C GLY A 157 -5.04 22.29 -8.62
N VAL A 158 -5.17 21.07 -9.13
CA VAL A 158 -4.08 20.19 -9.59
C VAL A 158 -4.73 19.27 -10.63
N ASP A 159 -4.77 19.78 -11.87
CA ASP A 159 -4.84 19.08 -13.15
C ASP A 159 -5.50 17.68 -13.20
N ARG A 160 -6.72 17.64 -13.77
CA ARG A 160 -7.57 16.46 -14.08
C ARG A 160 -6.82 15.28 -14.75
N GLY A 161 -5.63 15.52 -15.30
CA GLY A 161 -4.70 14.59 -15.97
C GLY A 161 -3.77 13.75 -15.08
N ARG A 162 -3.63 14.08 -13.79
CA ARG A 162 -2.49 13.62 -12.98
C ARG A 162 -2.74 12.34 -12.17
N ILE A 163 -4.01 12.01 -11.96
CA ILE A 163 -4.44 11.06 -10.93
C ILE A 163 -4.64 9.65 -11.42
N HIS A 164 -5.12 9.48 -12.66
CA HIS A 164 -5.14 8.16 -13.29
C HIS A 164 -3.74 7.56 -13.35
N LYS A 165 -2.70 8.40 -13.42
CA LYS A 165 -1.29 7.98 -13.37
C LYS A 165 -0.89 7.37 -12.01
N LEU A 166 -1.55 7.75 -10.91
CA LEU A 166 -1.33 7.12 -9.59
C LEU A 166 -1.92 5.71 -9.54
N TYR A 167 -3.02 5.48 -10.27
CA TYR A 167 -3.63 4.16 -10.41
C TYR A 167 -2.97 3.30 -11.49
N ASP A 168 -2.08 3.85 -12.31
CA ASP A 168 -1.37 3.10 -13.34
C ASP A 168 -0.12 2.46 -12.77
N TYR A 169 0.15 1.23 -13.21
CA TYR A 169 1.38 0.51 -12.94
C TYR A 169 1.74 -0.37 -14.13
N ASN A 170 2.95 -0.20 -14.67
CA ASN A 170 3.50 -0.99 -15.77
C ASN A 170 2.54 -1.19 -16.97
N GLY A 171 1.80 -0.15 -17.34
CA GLY A 171 0.84 -0.18 -18.47
C GLY A 171 -0.54 -0.77 -18.14
N THR A 172 -0.77 -1.22 -16.91
CA THR A 172 -2.08 -1.66 -16.40
C THR A 172 -2.52 -0.79 -15.21
N LYS A 173 -3.67 -1.09 -14.63
CA LYS A 173 -4.07 -0.52 -13.34
C LYS A 173 -3.37 -1.26 -12.20
N ARG A 174 -3.10 -0.56 -11.09
CA ARG A 174 -2.70 -1.15 -9.82
C ARG A 174 -3.77 -2.13 -9.37
N ASP A 175 -3.32 -3.32 -9.01
CA ASP A 175 -4.17 -4.43 -8.63
C ASP A 175 -4.76 -4.26 -7.22
N LEU A 176 -4.09 -3.49 -6.35
CA LEU A 176 -4.46 -3.30 -4.96
C LEU A 176 -4.41 -1.81 -4.56
N VAL A 177 -5.50 -1.34 -3.93
CA VAL A 177 -5.56 -0.02 -3.28
C VAL A 177 -5.94 -0.23 -1.82
N ILE A 178 -5.03 0.15 -0.92
CA ILE A 178 -5.15 0.03 0.53
C ILE A 178 -5.35 1.43 1.10
N ILE A 179 -6.41 1.60 1.87
CA ILE A 179 -6.71 2.84 2.59
C ILE A 179 -6.49 2.56 4.07
N ASP A 180 -5.37 3.03 4.61
CA ASP A 180 -5.05 2.99 6.04
C ASP A 180 -5.66 4.23 6.70
N ASP A 181 -6.84 4.03 7.29
CA ASP A 181 -7.53 5.07 8.05
C ASP A 181 -7.08 4.96 9.50
N ASN A 182 -5.92 5.53 9.80
CA ASN A 182 -5.43 5.67 11.17
C ASN A 182 -5.90 7.05 11.66
N PRO A 183 -7.02 7.16 12.39
CA PRO A 183 -7.41 8.41 13.03
C PRO A 183 -6.36 8.69 14.11
N GLY A 184 -5.39 9.54 13.77
CA GLY A 184 -4.26 9.85 14.65
C GLY A 184 -4.70 10.13 16.09
N HIS A 185 -3.91 9.61 17.03
CA HIS A 185 -3.98 9.95 18.45
C HIS A 185 -3.59 11.40 18.69
#